data_AF-A0A523AUX2-F1
#
_entry.id   AF-A0A523AUX2-F1
#
_cell.length_a   1.000
_cell.length_b   1.000
_cell.length_c   1.000
_cell.angle_alpha   90.00
_cell.angle_beta   90.00
_cell.angle_gamma   90.00
#
_symmetry.space_group_name_H-M   'P 1'
#
loop_
_entity.id
_entity.type
_entity.pdbx_description
1 polymer ?
#
loop_
_entity_poly.entity_id
_entity_poly.type
_entity_poly.pdbx_seq_one_letter_code
_entity_poly.pdbx_strand_id
1 'polypeptide(L)'
;KPYAPATGKGVGVWGDHFRTREEMFYEYFLPSFSKGPVIVEEKLEGEEFSLQFLSDGEHLIPTPCVRDYKRAFDWDQGPNTGGMGSYKDVDELLPFMERGDWEQAIEIAERLHRRLKGEGRNPKLMGVMYMGYILTREGVKVLEVNSRWGDPEVMNLMPLLEDDFVEICFRCLDGELRGMRFKRKASVVIYAVPLEYGGHRKYSGPRRVRLEEAEALKAKYGEDLRLYPGSLEVRENGELWALSSRTVAAVGIGDDLERAREIALEAIRRVDGPLRHREDIALGEHVKRSIEHMRALRSSVPSNI
;
A
#
# COMPACT_ATOMS: atom_id res chain seq x y z
N LYS A 1 10.52 14.92 -7.94
CA LYS A 1 9.64 14.76 -6.77
C LYS A 1 9.75 16.02 -5.89
N PRO A 2 8.68 16.52 -5.24
CA PRO A 2 8.81 17.58 -4.23
C PRO A 2 9.66 17.10 -3.05
N TYR A 3 10.45 17.99 -2.44
CA TYR A 3 11.25 17.66 -1.25
C TYR A 3 10.37 17.47 0.00
N ALA A 4 9.29 18.23 0.13
CA ALA A 4 8.37 18.17 1.26
C ALA A 4 7.14 17.28 0.96
N PRO A 5 6.43 16.77 1.99
CA PRO A 5 5.23 15.97 1.81
C PRO A 5 4.19 16.69 0.95
N ALA A 6 3.78 16.04 -0.14
CA ALA A 6 2.84 16.58 -1.10
C ALA A 6 1.61 15.66 -1.30
N THR A 7 1.23 14.88 -0.29
CA THR A 7 0.09 13.93 -0.32
C THR A 7 0.15 12.93 -1.49
N GLY A 8 1.36 12.51 -1.88
CA GLY A 8 1.58 11.64 -3.04
C GLY A 8 1.40 12.31 -4.41
N LYS A 9 1.04 13.60 -4.46
CA LYS A 9 0.90 14.38 -5.70
C LYS A 9 2.22 15.07 -6.05
N GLY A 10 2.54 15.16 -7.35
CA GLY A 10 3.75 15.84 -7.85
C GLY A 10 4.98 14.94 -8.04
N VAL A 11 4.86 13.64 -7.74
CA VAL A 11 5.84 12.64 -8.21
C VAL A 11 5.52 12.32 -9.66
N GLY A 12 6.50 12.48 -10.55
CA GLY A 12 6.37 12.14 -11.97
C GLY A 12 7.53 11.25 -12.42
N VAL A 13 7.25 10.35 -13.37
CA VAL A 13 8.17 9.31 -13.84
C VAL A 13 8.33 9.42 -15.36
N TRP A 14 9.59 9.41 -15.82
CA TRP A 14 9.91 9.47 -17.25
C TRP A 14 9.40 8.23 -18.02
N GLY A 15 8.77 8.47 -19.16
CA GLY A 15 8.15 7.45 -20.02
C GLY A 15 6.70 7.12 -19.67
N ASP A 16 6.20 7.66 -18.56
CA ASP A 16 4.85 7.40 -18.06
C ASP A 16 4.09 8.71 -17.87
N HIS A 17 4.57 9.58 -16.98
CA HIS A 17 3.95 10.89 -16.73
C HIS A 17 4.37 11.96 -17.75
N PHE A 18 5.57 11.83 -18.29
CA PHE A 18 6.13 12.73 -19.31
C PHE A 18 7.12 11.95 -20.19
N ARG A 19 7.27 12.37 -21.45
CA ARG A 19 8.19 11.78 -22.43
C ARG A 19 9.20 12.78 -22.98
N THR A 20 8.98 14.08 -22.76
CA THR A 20 9.89 15.15 -23.17
C THR A 20 10.42 15.93 -21.96
N ARG A 21 11.53 16.65 -22.17
CA ARG A 21 12.09 17.50 -21.12
C ARG A 21 11.18 18.69 -20.85
N GLU A 22 10.50 19.17 -21.88
CA GLU A 22 9.55 20.27 -21.83
C GLU A 22 8.33 19.91 -20.98
N GLU A 23 7.70 18.75 -21.23
CA GLU A 23 6.61 18.23 -20.38
C GLU A 23 7.05 18.09 -18.93
N MET A 24 8.19 17.44 -18.70
CA MET A 24 8.75 17.29 -17.36
C MET A 24 8.95 18.65 -16.67
N PHE A 25 9.51 19.62 -17.39
CA PHE A 25 9.82 20.93 -16.85
C PHE A 25 8.57 21.74 -16.49
N TYR A 26 7.62 21.86 -17.42
CA TYR A 26 6.46 22.73 -17.24
C TYR A 26 5.34 22.09 -16.40
N GLU A 27 5.14 20.77 -16.49
CA GLU A 27 4.02 20.10 -15.82
C GLU A 27 4.38 19.57 -14.43
N TYR A 28 5.64 19.21 -14.18
CA TYR A 28 6.05 18.60 -12.92
C TYR A 28 7.10 19.41 -12.16
N PHE A 29 8.20 19.79 -12.81
CA PHE A 29 9.31 20.48 -12.16
C PHE A 29 8.90 21.88 -11.70
N LEU A 30 8.45 22.76 -12.60
CA LEU A 30 8.16 24.16 -12.29
C LEU A 30 7.02 24.32 -11.25
N PRO A 31 5.89 23.57 -11.35
CA PRO A 31 4.84 23.64 -10.34
C PRO A 31 5.29 23.14 -8.96
N SER A 32 6.20 22.17 -8.89
CA SER A 32 6.76 21.68 -7.63
C SER A 32 7.82 22.63 -7.08
N PHE A 33 8.70 23.12 -7.95
CA PHE A 33 9.81 24.01 -7.60
C PHE A 33 9.32 25.36 -7.08
N SER A 34 8.22 25.88 -7.62
CA SER A 34 7.57 27.10 -7.11
C SER A 34 7.10 26.99 -5.65
N LYS A 35 6.97 25.76 -5.12
CA LYS A 35 6.55 25.48 -3.73
C LYS A 35 7.70 25.06 -2.82
N GLY A 36 8.90 24.82 -3.35
CA GLY A 36 10.07 24.41 -2.59
C GLY A 36 11.04 23.54 -3.39
N PRO A 37 12.13 23.06 -2.77
CA PRO A 37 13.12 22.22 -3.45
C PRO A 37 12.50 20.97 -4.06
N VAL A 38 13.13 20.47 -5.11
CA VAL A 38 12.74 19.24 -5.81
C VAL A 38 13.91 18.27 -5.87
N ILE A 39 13.58 16.98 -5.80
CA ILE A 39 14.52 15.87 -5.91
C ILE A 39 14.39 15.28 -7.31
N VAL A 40 15.53 15.10 -7.99
CA VAL A 40 15.65 14.38 -9.25
C VAL A 40 16.45 13.12 -8.99
N GLU A 41 15.90 11.96 -9.33
CA GLU A 41 16.46 10.65 -9.03
C GLU A 41 16.53 9.82 -10.31
N GLU A 42 17.37 8.79 -10.29
CA GLU A 42 17.37 7.78 -11.35
C GLU A 42 16.00 7.10 -11.45
N LYS A 43 15.62 6.72 -12.68
CA LYS A 43 14.44 5.88 -12.90
C LYS A 43 14.81 4.44 -12.61
N LEU A 44 14.10 3.83 -11.69
CA LEU A 44 14.23 2.42 -11.35
C LEU A 44 13.20 1.59 -12.11
N GLU A 45 13.58 0.35 -12.44
CA GLU A 45 12.72 -0.64 -13.09
C GLU A 45 12.68 -1.90 -12.23
N GLY A 46 11.48 -2.41 -11.98
CA GLY A 46 11.26 -3.49 -11.03
C GLY A 46 9.83 -3.57 -10.51
N GLU A 47 9.63 -4.42 -9.51
CA GLU A 47 8.34 -4.55 -8.80
C GLU A 47 8.37 -3.79 -7.48
N GLU A 48 7.40 -2.89 -7.27
CA GLU A 48 7.28 -2.16 -6.01
C GLU A 48 6.68 -3.05 -4.92
N PHE A 49 7.14 -2.88 -3.69
CA PHE A 49 6.51 -3.47 -2.51
C PHE A 49 6.71 -2.56 -1.31
N SER A 50 5.90 -2.77 -0.28
CA SER A 50 6.08 -2.11 1.01
C SER A 50 6.46 -3.14 2.07
N LEU A 51 7.29 -2.70 3.00
CA LEU A 51 7.61 -3.44 4.21
C LEU A 51 7.56 -2.46 5.37
N GLN A 52 6.70 -2.76 6.35
CA GLN A 52 6.45 -1.88 7.49
C GLN A 52 7.10 -2.47 8.72
N PHE A 53 7.53 -1.60 9.62
CA PHE A 53 8.20 -1.99 10.84
C PHE A 53 7.59 -1.26 12.02
N LEU A 54 7.52 -1.93 13.16
CA LEU A 54 7.23 -1.29 14.44
C LEU A 54 8.53 -1.15 15.23
N SER A 55 8.80 0.05 15.72
CA SER A 55 9.96 0.36 16.56
C SER A 55 9.53 0.78 17.95
N ASP A 56 10.27 0.33 18.96
CA ASP A 56 10.17 0.78 20.35
C ASP A 56 11.25 1.84 20.71
N GLY A 57 11.96 2.32 19.69
CA GLY A 57 13.12 3.21 19.79
C GLY A 57 14.46 2.50 19.96
N GLU A 58 14.47 1.19 20.20
CA GLU A 58 15.67 0.35 20.37
C GLU A 58 15.75 -0.76 19.32
N HIS A 59 14.67 -1.53 19.23
CA HIS A 59 14.43 -2.63 18.29
C HIS A 59 13.56 -2.16 17.12
N LEU A 60 13.68 -2.83 15.97
CA LEU A 60 12.89 -2.59 14.78
C LEU A 60 12.33 -3.93 14.30
N ILE A 61 11.03 -4.14 14.43
CA ILE A 61 10.39 -5.43 14.13
C ILE A 61 9.64 -5.35 12.80
N PRO A 62 9.98 -6.18 11.80
CA PRO A 62 9.30 -6.20 10.51
C PRO A 62 7.90 -6.82 10.59
N THR A 63 7.07 -6.42 9.63
CA THR A 63 5.81 -7.08 9.27
C THR A 63 5.99 -7.90 7.99
N PRO A 64 4.99 -8.71 7.56
CA PRO A 64 4.95 -9.26 6.21
C PRO A 64 5.00 -8.19 5.10
N CYS A 65 5.57 -8.52 3.94
CA CYS A 65 5.55 -7.64 2.77
C CYS A 65 4.13 -7.49 2.20
N VAL A 66 3.83 -6.29 1.67
CA VAL A 66 2.54 -5.96 1.06
C VAL A 66 2.77 -5.28 -0.29
N ARG A 67 2.00 -5.70 -1.31
CA ARG A 67 1.94 -5.05 -2.62
C ARG A 67 0.76 -4.08 -2.66
N ASP A 68 1.02 -2.78 -2.87
CA ASP A 68 0.00 -1.76 -3.10
C ASP A 68 -0.23 -1.50 -4.60
N TYR A 69 -1.46 -1.10 -4.94
CA TYR A 69 -1.93 -0.73 -6.27
C TYR A 69 -2.24 0.77 -6.32
N LYS A 70 -1.21 1.56 -6.56
CA LYS A 70 -1.31 3.04 -6.59
C LYS A 70 -2.15 3.60 -7.72
N ARG A 71 -2.22 2.91 -8.86
CA ARG A 71 -2.87 3.42 -10.09
C ARG A 71 -4.38 3.39 -9.99
N ALA A 72 -5.01 4.44 -10.51
CA ALA A 72 -6.45 4.68 -10.37
C ALA A 72 -7.32 3.63 -11.08
N PHE A 73 -6.84 3.06 -12.19
CA PHE A 73 -7.61 2.16 -13.06
C PHE A 73 -6.91 0.80 -13.20
N ASP A 74 -7.68 -0.18 -13.68
CA ASP A 74 -7.19 -1.54 -13.92
C ASP A 74 -5.95 -1.53 -14.85
N TRP A 75 -5.14 -2.58 -14.73
CA TRP A 75 -3.91 -2.79 -15.48
C TRP A 75 -2.92 -1.63 -15.35
N ASP A 76 -2.90 -1.05 -14.15
CA ASP A 76 -2.01 0.02 -13.74
C ASP A 76 -2.09 1.27 -14.62
N GLN A 77 -3.30 1.57 -15.10
CA GLN A 77 -3.59 2.74 -15.91
C GLN A 77 -4.04 3.94 -15.06
N GLY A 78 -3.95 5.12 -15.67
CA GLY A 78 -4.38 6.38 -15.04
C GLY A 78 -3.37 6.96 -14.05
N PRO A 79 -3.75 8.03 -13.33
CA PRO A 79 -2.86 8.72 -12.41
C PRO A 79 -2.58 7.89 -11.15
N ASN A 80 -1.48 8.22 -10.48
CA ASN A 80 -1.22 7.74 -9.12
C ASN A 80 -2.27 8.28 -8.13
N THR A 81 -2.66 7.42 -7.21
CA THR A 81 -3.62 7.69 -6.13
C THR A 81 -2.98 7.35 -4.78
N GLY A 82 -3.76 7.41 -3.69
CA GLY A 82 -3.29 6.93 -2.39
C GLY A 82 -3.19 5.41 -2.27
N GLY A 83 -3.68 4.65 -3.26
CA GLY A 83 -3.79 3.19 -3.24
C GLY A 83 -5.24 2.75 -3.44
N MET A 84 -5.51 1.97 -4.48
CA MET A 84 -6.83 1.42 -4.82
C MET A 84 -7.10 0.05 -4.19
N GLY A 85 -6.08 -0.55 -3.58
CA GLY A 85 -6.12 -1.86 -2.97
C GLY A 85 -4.71 -2.41 -2.77
N SER A 86 -4.59 -3.51 -2.04
CA SER A 86 -3.31 -4.11 -1.73
C SER A 86 -3.44 -5.58 -1.36
N TYR A 87 -2.36 -6.35 -1.46
CA TYR A 87 -2.35 -7.73 -0.99
C TYR A 87 -1.10 -8.10 -0.20
N LYS A 88 -1.27 -9.06 0.70
CA LYS A 88 -0.23 -9.86 1.34
C LYS A 88 -0.47 -11.32 0.96
N ASP A 89 0.59 -12.04 0.58
CA ASP A 89 0.51 -13.49 0.32
C ASP A 89 0.39 -14.28 1.63
N VAL A 90 0.48 -15.62 1.62
CA VAL A 90 0.33 -16.48 2.81
C VAL A 90 1.42 -16.26 3.86
N ASP A 91 2.66 -16.05 3.41
CA ASP A 91 3.84 -15.87 4.27
C ASP A 91 4.32 -14.40 4.26
N GLU A 92 5.52 -14.13 4.78
CA GLU A 92 6.13 -12.79 4.78
C GLU A 92 6.58 -12.28 3.39
N LEU A 93 6.71 -13.16 2.41
CA LEU A 93 7.17 -12.85 1.05
C LEU A 93 6.00 -12.59 0.09
N LEU A 94 6.24 -11.76 -0.92
CA LEU A 94 5.33 -11.65 -2.07
C LEU A 94 5.71 -12.68 -3.15
N PRO A 95 4.78 -13.07 -4.05
CA PRO A 95 5.01 -14.14 -5.03
C PRO A 95 6.21 -13.94 -5.98
N PHE A 96 6.60 -12.68 -6.20
CA PHE A 96 7.72 -12.31 -7.08
C PHE A 96 9.05 -12.12 -6.33
N MET A 97 9.08 -12.36 -5.01
CA MET A 97 10.26 -12.19 -4.16
C MET A 97 10.95 -13.53 -3.88
N GLU A 98 12.27 -13.46 -3.72
CA GLU A 98 13.10 -14.49 -3.13
C GLU A 98 13.44 -14.12 -1.68
N ARG A 99 13.88 -15.12 -0.90
CA ARG A 99 14.20 -14.92 0.51
C ARG A 99 15.29 -13.86 0.75
N GLY A 100 16.29 -13.79 -0.13
CA GLY A 100 17.36 -12.79 -0.05
C GLY A 100 16.88 -11.35 -0.26
N ASP A 101 15.80 -11.14 -1.01
CA ASP A 101 15.22 -9.80 -1.20
C ASP A 101 14.65 -9.25 0.10
N TRP A 102 13.95 -10.10 0.86
CA TRP A 102 13.36 -9.74 2.15
C TRP A 102 14.44 -9.44 3.20
N GLU A 103 15.49 -10.26 3.25
CA GLU A 103 16.62 -10.05 4.15
C GLU A 103 17.35 -8.73 3.82
N GLN A 104 17.56 -8.44 2.54
CA GLN A 104 18.15 -7.18 2.10
C GLN A 104 17.26 -5.98 2.46
N ALA A 105 15.93 -6.09 2.30
CA ALA A 105 15.00 -5.02 2.66
C ALA A 105 15.06 -4.71 4.16
N ILE A 106 15.09 -5.74 5.02
CA ILE A 106 15.24 -5.58 6.47
C ILE A 106 16.58 -4.95 6.81
N GLU A 107 17.68 -5.44 6.22
CA GLU A 107 19.01 -4.91 6.50
C GLU A 107 19.10 -3.40 6.17
N ILE A 108 18.50 -2.97 5.06
CA ILE A 108 18.43 -1.55 4.68
C ILE A 108 17.70 -0.74 5.77
N ALA A 109 16.54 -1.21 6.23
CA ALA A 109 15.75 -0.52 7.25
C ALA A 109 16.47 -0.47 8.60
N GLU A 110 17.10 -1.58 9.00
CA GLU A 110 17.89 -1.66 10.22
C GLU A 110 19.10 -0.72 10.19
N ARG A 111 19.81 -0.62 9.06
CA ARG A 111 20.93 0.32 8.90
C ARG A 111 20.46 1.76 9.09
N LEU A 112 19.33 2.14 8.48
CA LEU A 112 18.72 3.46 8.64
C LEU A 112 18.31 3.71 10.10
N HIS A 113 17.59 2.77 10.71
CA HIS A 113 17.17 2.87 12.11
C HIS A 113 18.37 2.99 13.05
N ARG A 114 19.41 2.16 12.90
CA ARG A 114 20.62 2.20 13.71
C ARG A 114 21.34 3.54 13.59
N ARG A 115 21.39 4.12 12.38
CA ARG A 115 21.97 5.44 12.15
C ARG A 115 21.18 6.56 12.83
N LEU A 116 19.84 6.51 12.78
CA LEU A 116 18.97 7.50 13.42
C LEU A 116 18.91 7.33 14.95
N LYS A 117 19.04 6.09 15.43
CA LYS A 117 19.02 5.74 16.85
C LYS A 117 20.27 6.26 17.56
N GLY A 118 21.45 6.08 16.98
CA GLY A 118 22.72 6.40 17.62
C GLY A 118 23.14 5.33 18.64
N GLU A 119 23.74 5.74 19.75
CA GLU A 119 24.37 4.84 20.73
C GLU A 119 23.40 4.22 21.76
N GLY A 120 22.12 4.60 21.76
CA GLY A 120 21.13 4.05 22.69
C GLY A 120 19.71 4.30 22.23
N ARG A 121 18.74 3.83 23.02
CA ARG A 121 17.31 3.95 22.70
C ARG A 121 16.93 5.39 22.35
N ASN A 122 16.25 5.56 21.23
CA ASN A 122 15.75 6.84 20.75
C ASN A 122 14.21 6.83 20.70
N PRO A 123 13.51 7.37 21.72
CA PRO A 123 12.05 7.42 21.74
C PRO A 123 11.41 8.16 20.56
N LYS A 124 12.16 9.00 19.83
CA LYS A 124 11.66 9.69 18.62
C LYS A 124 11.48 8.75 17.42
N LEU A 125 12.04 7.54 17.50
CA LEU A 125 11.85 6.50 16.49
C LEU A 125 10.74 5.52 16.87
N MET A 126 10.11 5.68 18.04
CA MET A 126 9.01 4.83 18.45
C MET A 126 7.81 5.02 17.51
N GLY A 127 7.20 3.89 17.12
CA GLY A 127 6.06 3.87 16.21
C GLY A 127 6.41 3.17 14.92
N VAL A 128 5.80 3.59 13.82
CA VAL A 128 5.85 2.86 12.56
C VAL A 128 6.88 3.49 11.62
N MET A 129 7.73 2.63 11.09
CA MET A 129 8.61 2.95 9.97
C MET A 129 8.12 2.16 8.76
N TYR A 130 7.46 2.84 7.84
CA TYR A 130 7.06 2.27 6.56
C TYR A 130 8.18 2.52 5.55
N MET A 131 8.58 1.48 4.85
CA MET A 131 9.55 1.55 3.77
C MET A 131 8.87 1.16 2.46
N GLY A 132 8.85 2.10 1.52
CA GLY A 132 8.45 1.85 0.14
C GLY A 132 9.68 1.43 -0.64
N TYR A 133 9.67 0.21 -1.17
CA TYR A 133 10.78 -0.38 -1.92
C TYR A 133 10.40 -0.63 -3.37
N ILE A 134 11.43 -0.75 -4.22
CA ILE A 134 11.34 -1.38 -5.52
C ILE A 134 12.40 -2.48 -5.61
N LEU A 135 11.97 -3.67 -6.02
CA LEU A 135 12.83 -4.80 -6.26
C LEU A 135 13.31 -4.74 -7.72
N THR A 136 14.60 -4.44 -7.90
CA THR A 136 15.22 -4.27 -9.21
C THR A 136 16.10 -5.47 -9.56
N ARG A 137 16.67 -5.48 -10.77
CA ARG A 137 17.72 -6.44 -11.15
C ARG A 137 18.94 -6.38 -10.21
N GLU A 138 19.25 -5.21 -9.67
CA GLU A 138 20.39 -4.99 -8.77
C GLU A 138 20.05 -5.21 -7.28
N GLY A 139 18.85 -5.72 -6.99
CA GLY A 139 18.31 -5.88 -5.64
C GLY A 139 17.36 -4.77 -5.22
N VAL A 140 17.13 -4.69 -3.92
CA VAL A 140 16.15 -3.81 -3.28
C VAL A 140 16.68 -2.37 -3.21
N LYS A 141 15.87 -1.42 -3.67
CA LYS A 141 16.14 0.03 -3.59
C LYS A 141 15.00 0.73 -2.85
N VAL A 142 15.32 1.78 -2.09
CA VAL A 142 14.33 2.57 -1.34
C VAL A 142 13.72 3.62 -2.28
N LEU A 143 12.39 3.68 -2.34
CA LEU A 143 11.65 4.73 -3.03
C LEU A 143 11.28 5.88 -2.10
N GLU A 144 10.83 5.55 -0.88
CA GLU A 144 10.38 6.51 0.13
C GLU A 144 10.33 5.88 1.52
N VAL A 145 10.32 6.74 2.54
CA VAL A 145 10.15 6.38 3.94
C VAL A 145 8.98 7.17 4.51
N ASN A 146 8.03 6.49 5.15
CA ASN A 146 6.90 7.10 5.83
C ASN A 146 6.96 6.78 7.34
N SER A 147 6.55 7.72 8.19
CA SER A 147 6.61 7.58 9.66
C SER A 147 5.27 7.16 10.28
N ARG A 148 4.50 6.33 9.55
CA ARG A 148 3.13 5.89 9.90
C ARG A 148 2.79 4.60 9.14
N TRP A 149 1.71 3.95 9.54
CA TRP A 149 1.13 2.82 8.80
C TRP A 149 0.72 3.22 7.37
N GLY A 150 1.02 2.34 6.42
CA GLY A 150 0.54 2.37 5.04
C GLY A 150 -0.99 2.24 4.99
N ASP A 151 -1.62 2.96 4.08
CA ASP A 151 -3.04 2.81 3.77
C ASP A 151 -3.14 2.68 2.23
N PRO A 152 -3.54 1.51 1.70
CA PRO A 152 -4.29 0.44 2.38
C PRO A 152 -3.51 -0.63 3.17
N GLU A 153 -2.18 -0.63 3.14
CA GLU A 153 -1.38 -1.82 3.47
C GLU A 153 -1.58 -2.35 4.89
N VAL A 154 -1.85 -1.47 5.86
CA VAL A 154 -2.15 -1.87 7.25
C VAL A 154 -3.38 -2.77 7.37
N MET A 155 -4.35 -2.63 6.46
CA MET A 155 -5.57 -3.45 6.43
C MET A 155 -5.29 -4.88 5.96
N ASN A 156 -4.16 -5.15 5.31
CA ASN A 156 -3.71 -6.52 5.06
C ASN A 156 -3.09 -7.18 6.30
N LEU A 157 -2.48 -6.37 7.17
CA LEU A 157 -1.63 -6.83 8.26
C LEU A 157 -2.41 -7.00 9.57
N MET A 158 -3.12 -5.95 10.01
CA MET A 158 -3.75 -5.93 11.33
C MET A 158 -4.80 -7.02 11.55
N PRO A 159 -5.63 -7.40 10.56
CA PRO A 159 -6.55 -8.53 10.73
C PRO A 159 -5.86 -9.89 10.92
N LEU A 160 -4.60 -9.99 10.52
CA LEU A 160 -3.80 -11.22 10.63
C LEU A 160 -2.88 -11.21 11.85
N LEU A 161 -2.76 -10.10 12.58
CA LEU A 161 -1.98 -10.04 13.80
C LEU A 161 -2.58 -10.98 14.86
N GLU A 162 -1.78 -11.92 15.36
CA GLU A 162 -2.20 -12.88 16.39
C GLU A 162 -2.00 -12.35 17.81
N ASP A 163 -1.01 -11.48 17.98
CA ASP A 163 -0.71 -10.85 19.25
C ASP A 163 -1.69 -9.70 19.54
N ASP A 164 -1.95 -9.41 20.82
CA ASP A 164 -2.75 -8.25 21.21
C ASP A 164 -1.98 -6.97 20.89
N PHE A 165 -2.55 -6.14 20.00
CA PHE A 165 -1.93 -4.88 19.60
C PHE A 165 -1.77 -3.89 20.76
N VAL A 166 -2.64 -3.92 21.77
CA VAL A 166 -2.52 -3.08 22.96
C VAL A 166 -1.31 -3.52 23.79
N GLU A 167 -1.10 -4.83 23.95
CA GLU A 167 0.08 -5.36 24.63
C GLU A 167 1.37 -5.03 23.87
N ILE A 168 1.35 -5.11 22.54
CA ILE A 168 2.46 -4.65 21.69
C ILE A 168 2.75 -3.17 21.94
N CYS A 169 1.74 -2.31 22.03
CA CYS A 169 1.92 -0.90 22.34
C CYS A 169 2.61 -0.69 23.70
N PHE A 170 2.22 -1.43 24.73
CA PHE A 170 2.89 -1.37 26.03
C PHE A 170 4.35 -1.82 25.96
N ARG A 171 4.65 -2.93 25.28
CA ARG A 171 6.03 -3.38 25.05
C ARG A 171 6.87 -2.33 24.31
N CYS A 172 6.27 -1.57 23.38
CA CYS A 172 6.95 -0.45 22.73
C CYS A 172 7.30 0.69 23.70
N LEU A 173 6.37 1.02 24.61
CA LEU A 173 6.62 2.05 25.64
C LEU A 173 7.76 1.63 26.57
N ASP A 174 7.82 0.35 26.93
CA ASP A 174 8.82 -0.23 27.82
C ASP A 174 10.17 -0.52 27.14
N GLY A 175 10.24 -0.52 25.81
CA GLY A 175 11.46 -0.85 25.06
C GLY A 175 11.77 -2.35 25.02
N GLU A 176 10.73 -3.18 25.13
CA GLU A 176 10.81 -4.64 25.21
C GLU A 176 10.17 -5.32 23.99
N LEU A 177 10.09 -4.64 22.84
CA LEU A 177 9.48 -5.20 21.66
C LEU A 177 10.36 -6.34 21.10
N ARG A 178 9.85 -7.58 21.14
CA ARG A 178 10.60 -8.79 20.70
C ARG A 178 10.20 -9.33 19.34
N GLY A 179 8.99 -9.05 18.88
CA GLY A 179 8.42 -9.64 17.68
C GLY A 179 6.92 -9.38 17.56
N MET A 180 6.38 -9.71 16.39
CA MET A 180 4.94 -9.71 16.10
C MET A 180 4.61 -10.96 15.30
N ARG A 181 3.60 -11.72 15.72
CA ARG A 181 3.14 -12.91 15.01
C ARG A 181 1.93 -12.61 14.16
N PHE A 182 1.96 -13.12 12.93
CA PHE A 182 0.89 -13.00 11.97
C PHE A 182 0.43 -14.39 11.53
N LYS A 183 -0.89 -14.54 11.38
CA LYS A 183 -1.50 -15.74 10.80
C LYS A 183 -0.90 -16.00 9.42
N ARG A 184 -0.62 -17.27 9.14
CA ARG A 184 -0.24 -17.76 7.80
C ARG A 184 -1.47 -17.83 6.89
N LYS A 185 -1.92 -16.66 6.44
CA LYS A 185 -3.07 -16.45 5.55
C LYS A 185 -2.73 -15.32 4.58
N ALA A 186 -3.33 -15.38 3.40
CA ALA A 186 -3.31 -14.27 2.46
C ALA A 186 -4.42 -13.27 2.81
N SER A 187 -4.21 -12.01 2.44
CA SER A 187 -5.24 -10.98 2.54
C SER A 187 -5.23 -10.06 1.34
N VAL A 188 -6.41 -9.62 0.93
CA VAL A 188 -6.62 -8.70 -0.20
C VAL A 188 -7.54 -7.57 0.24
N VAL A 189 -7.13 -6.34 0.01
CA VAL A 189 -7.88 -5.11 0.29
C VAL A 189 -8.30 -4.50 -1.03
N ILE A 190 -9.59 -4.19 -1.20
CA ILE A 190 -10.10 -3.47 -2.37
C ILE A 190 -10.87 -2.25 -1.91
N TYR A 191 -10.52 -1.08 -2.44
CA TYR A 191 -11.23 0.16 -2.16
C TYR A 191 -12.35 0.42 -3.16
N ALA A 192 -13.53 0.77 -2.65
CA ALA A 192 -14.53 1.54 -3.37
C ALA A 192 -14.26 3.02 -3.17
N VAL A 193 -14.21 3.77 -4.28
CA VAL A 193 -13.90 5.20 -4.32
C VAL A 193 -14.97 5.95 -5.11
N PRO A 194 -15.17 7.26 -4.90
CA PRO A 194 -16.09 8.06 -5.68
C PRO A 194 -15.75 8.02 -7.17
N LEU A 195 -16.76 8.19 -8.03
CA LEU A 195 -16.62 8.17 -9.48
C LEU A 195 -15.64 9.22 -10.02
N GLU A 196 -15.40 10.30 -9.28
CA GLU A 196 -14.46 11.37 -9.60
C GLU A 196 -13.02 11.08 -9.14
N TYR A 197 -12.84 10.13 -8.22
CA TYR A 197 -11.53 9.82 -7.65
C TYR A 197 -10.57 9.34 -8.74
N GLY A 198 -9.34 9.85 -8.73
CA GLY A 198 -8.36 9.59 -9.80
C GLY A 198 -8.74 10.18 -11.17
N GLY A 199 -9.67 11.16 -11.22
CA GLY A 199 -10.04 11.86 -12.45
C GLY A 199 -10.89 11.05 -13.43
N HIS A 200 -11.56 9.99 -12.97
CA HIS A 200 -12.29 9.05 -13.83
C HIS A 200 -13.48 9.70 -14.58
N ARG A 201 -14.48 10.23 -13.88
CA ARG A 201 -15.56 11.02 -14.51
C ARG A 201 -16.13 12.04 -13.55
N LYS A 202 -16.67 13.15 -14.06
CA LYS A 202 -17.42 14.11 -13.24
C LYS A 202 -18.73 13.48 -12.78
N TYR A 203 -19.12 13.75 -11.54
CA TYR A 203 -20.41 13.33 -10.97
C TYR A 203 -20.93 14.43 -10.05
N SER A 204 -22.22 14.72 -10.15
CA SER A 204 -22.89 15.79 -9.38
C SER A 204 -24.19 15.32 -8.73
N GLY A 205 -24.45 14.01 -8.74
CA GLY A 205 -25.63 13.40 -8.14
C GLY A 205 -25.47 13.14 -6.64
N PRO A 206 -26.50 12.58 -5.99
CA PRO A 206 -26.46 12.19 -4.59
C PRO A 206 -25.35 11.17 -4.33
N ARG A 207 -24.53 11.40 -3.29
CA ARG A 207 -23.42 10.51 -2.91
C ARG A 207 -23.77 9.52 -1.80
N ARG A 208 -25.04 9.15 -1.69
CA ARG A 208 -25.49 8.18 -0.70
C ARG A 208 -24.83 6.81 -0.96
N VAL A 209 -24.38 6.17 0.12
CA VAL A 209 -23.76 4.85 0.12
C VAL A 209 -24.56 3.91 1.01
N ARG A 210 -24.64 2.64 0.64
CA ARG A 210 -25.30 1.56 1.38
C ARG A 210 -24.34 0.38 1.49
N LEU A 211 -24.14 -0.11 2.72
CA LEU A 211 -23.20 -1.19 3.03
C LEU A 211 -23.91 -2.48 3.42
N GLU A 212 -25.24 -2.47 3.57
CA GLU A 212 -26.03 -3.53 4.18
C GLU A 212 -25.87 -4.88 3.45
N GLU A 213 -25.85 -4.87 2.12
CA GLU A 213 -25.66 -6.09 1.32
C GLU A 213 -24.24 -6.65 1.43
N ALA A 214 -23.23 -5.76 1.53
CA ALA A 214 -21.84 -6.17 1.76
C ALA A 214 -21.64 -6.69 3.19
N GLU A 215 -22.28 -6.06 4.18
CA GLU A 215 -22.25 -6.49 5.59
C GLU A 215 -22.96 -7.82 5.80
N ALA A 216 -24.05 -8.09 5.08
CA ALA A 216 -24.76 -9.36 5.14
C ALA A 216 -23.88 -10.56 4.76
N LEU A 217 -22.84 -10.36 3.94
CA LEU A 217 -21.87 -11.41 3.61
C LEU A 217 -21.04 -11.88 4.81
N LYS A 218 -21.00 -11.14 5.92
CA LYS A 218 -20.39 -11.63 7.17
C LYS A 218 -21.07 -12.90 7.68
N ALA A 219 -22.35 -13.13 7.38
CA ALA A 219 -23.01 -14.39 7.71
C ALA A 219 -22.42 -15.60 6.94
N LYS A 220 -21.84 -15.35 5.75
CA LYS A 220 -21.18 -16.37 4.90
C LYS A 220 -19.71 -16.52 5.25
N TYR A 221 -19.01 -15.41 5.50
CA TYR A 221 -17.54 -15.37 5.60
C TYR A 221 -17.00 -15.17 7.01
N GLY A 222 -17.85 -14.79 7.98
CA GLY A 222 -17.41 -14.53 9.35
C GLY A 222 -16.27 -13.50 9.40
N GLU A 223 -15.21 -13.85 10.12
CA GLU A 223 -14.02 -13.00 10.32
C GLU A 223 -13.12 -12.89 9.08
N ASP A 224 -13.32 -13.73 8.07
CA ASP A 224 -12.55 -13.69 6.83
C ASP A 224 -12.95 -12.51 5.91
N LEU A 225 -14.06 -11.82 6.24
CA LEU A 225 -14.48 -10.60 5.59
C LEU A 225 -14.52 -9.44 6.59
N ARG A 226 -13.84 -8.34 6.24
CA ARG A 226 -13.94 -7.07 6.97
C ARG A 226 -14.29 -5.93 6.03
N LEU A 227 -15.07 -4.98 6.53
CA LEU A 227 -15.38 -3.72 5.86
C LEU A 227 -14.87 -2.59 6.74
N TYR A 228 -14.06 -1.71 6.16
CA TYR A 228 -13.50 -0.54 6.84
C TYR A 228 -14.03 0.74 6.17
N PRO A 229 -14.95 1.47 6.83
CA PRO A 229 -15.35 2.81 6.40
C PRO A 229 -14.12 3.73 6.33
N GLY A 230 -14.01 4.48 5.25
CA GLY A 230 -12.96 5.49 5.05
C GLY A 230 -13.56 6.89 5.00
N SER A 231 -13.54 7.49 3.81
CA SER A 231 -14.02 8.84 3.53
C SER A 231 -15.55 8.87 3.38
N LEU A 232 -16.24 8.69 4.51
CA LEU A 232 -17.69 8.68 4.65
C LEU A 232 -18.14 9.68 5.74
N GLU A 233 -19.31 10.25 5.53
CA GLU A 233 -20.04 11.07 6.52
C GLU A 233 -21.32 10.33 6.93
N VAL A 234 -21.66 10.35 8.22
CA VAL A 234 -22.97 9.92 8.73
C VAL A 234 -23.82 11.17 8.91
N ARG A 235 -24.94 11.27 8.18
CA ARG A 235 -25.88 12.40 8.31
C ARG A 235 -26.83 12.21 9.49
N GLU A 236 -27.53 13.28 9.86
CA GLU A 236 -28.48 13.30 10.99
C GLU A 236 -29.58 12.24 10.89
N ASN A 237 -29.98 11.86 9.67
CA ASN A 237 -30.95 10.80 9.40
C ASN A 237 -30.34 9.38 9.43
N GLY A 238 -29.06 9.23 9.79
CA GLY A 238 -28.32 7.97 9.81
C GLY A 238 -27.78 7.52 8.44
N GLU A 239 -27.99 8.28 7.37
CA GLU A 239 -27.49 7.90 6.05
C GLU A 239 -25.98 8.09 5.90
N LEU A 240 -25.33 7.13 5.23
CA LEU A 240 -23.93 7.22 4.85
C LEU A 240 -23.77 7.96 3.52
N TRP A 241 -22.84 8.89 3.47
CA TRP A 241 -22.54 9.69 2.28
C TRP A 241 -21.04 9.70 1.97
N ALA A 242 -20.68 9.38 0.73
CA ALA A 242 -19.30 9.42 0.27
C ALA A 242 -18.78 10.86 0.15
N LEU A 243 -17.58 11.08 0.68
CA LEU A 243 -16.82 12.31 0.49
C LEU A 243 -16.00 12.23 -0.80
N SER A 244 -14.81 12.84 -0.86
CA SER A 244 -14.00 12.95 -2.09
C SER A 244 -12.89 11.91 -2.23
N SER A 245 -12.63 11.11 -1.19
CA SER A 245 -11.54 10.13 -1.15
C SER A 245 -12.07 8.70 -1.00
N ARG A 246 -11.17 7.74 -0.77
CA ARG A 246 -11.45 6.31 -0.62
C ARG A 246 -12.55 6.05 0.40
N THR A 247 -13.69 5.54 -0.05
CA THR A 247 -14.95 5.56 0.69
C THR A 247 -15.07 4.40 1.66
N VAL A 248 -14.80 3.19 1.20
CA VAL A 248 -14.85 1.97 2.02
C VAL A 248 -13.89 0.93 1.43
N ALA A 249 -13.16 0.24 2.28
CA ALA A 249 -12.34 -0.91 1.91
C ALA A 249 -13.05 -2.21 2.29
N ALA A 250 -13.02 -3.19 1.38
CA ALA A 250 -13.31 -4.58 1.70
C ALA A 250 -12.00 -5.35 1.84
N VAL A 251 -11.88 -6.13 2.91
CA VAL A 251 -10.74 -7.00 3.17
C VAL A 251 -11.23 -8.43 3.18
N GLY A 252 -10.69 -9.23 2.28
CA GLY A 252 -10.86 -10.68 2.28
C GLY A 252 -9.61 -11.35 2.80
N ILE A 253 -9.78 -12.40 3.60
CA ILE A 253 -8.73 -13.23 4.16
C ILE A 253 -8.95 -14.66 3.66
N GLY A 254 -7.89 -15.33 3.23
CA GLY A 254 -7.99 -16.66 2.64
C GLY A 254 -6.76 -17.51 2.90
N ASP A 255 -6.89 -18.82 2.64
CA ASP A 255 -5.76 -19.75 2.64
C ASP A 255 -4.77 -19.46 1.50
N ASP A 256 -5.22 -18.73 0.47
CA ASP A 256 -4.42 -18.26 -0.64
C ASP A 256 -4.96 -16.91 -1.16
N LEU A 257 -4.19 -16.28 -2.06
CA LEU A 257 -4.53 -14.98 -2.65
C LEU A 257 -5.82 -15.00 -3.45
N GLU A 258 -6.12 -16.10 -4.15
CA GLU A 258 -7.33 -16.23 -4.97
C GLU A 258 -8.56 -16.16 -4.07
N ARG A 259 -8.58 -16.96 -2.99
CA ARG A 259 -9.67 -16.98 -2.02
C ARG A 259 -9.84 -15.65 -1.30
N ALA A 260 -8.74 -15.04 -0.85
CA ALA A 260 -8.78 -13.73 -0.22
C ALA A 260 -9.36 -12.66 -1.17
N ARG A 261 -8.96 -12.69 -2.45
CA ARG A 261 -9.49 -11.80 -3.49
C ARG A 261 -10.98 -12.04 -3.75
N GLU A 262 -11.40 -13.29 -3.89
CA GLU A 262 -12.81 -13.64 -4.10
C GLU A 262 -13.71 -13.00 -3.04
N ILE A 263 -13.35 -13.14 -1.77
CA ILE A 263 -14.11 -12.60 -0.64
C ILE A 263 -14.16 -11.08 -0.69
N ALA A 264 -13.00 -10.42 -0.85
CA ALA A 264 -12.92 -8.96 -0.92
C ALA A 264 -13.75 -8.40 -2.08
N LEU A 265 -13.64 -9.05 -3.26
CA LEU A 265 -14.31 -8.61 -4.47
C LEU A 265 -15.83 -8.84 -4.42
N GLU A 266 -16.28 -9.97 -3.85
CA GLU A 266 -17.72 -10.22 -3.65
C GLU A 266 -18.35 -9.15 -2.77
N ALA A 267 -17.64 -8.72 -1.73
CA ALA A 267 -18.13 -7.71 -0.79
C ALA A 267 -18.11 -6.31 -1.39
N ILE A 268 -17.02 -5.90 -2.04
CA ILE A 268 -16.91 -4.55 -2.58
C ILE A 268 -17.91 -4.29 -3.72
N ARG A 269 -18.27 -5.33 -4.49
CA ARG A 269 -19.32 -5.26 -5.52
C ARG A 269 -20.74 -5.10 -4.97
N ARG A 270 -20.97 -5.41 -3.70
CA ARG A 270 -22.25 -5.24 -3.00
C ARG A 270 -22.35 -3.93 -2.23
N VAL A 271 -21.32 -3.09 -2.28
CA VAL A 271 -21.42 -1.71 -1.80
C VAL A 271 -22.23 -0.94 -2.83
N ASP A 272 -23.40 -0.45 -2.44
CA ASP A 272 -24.24 0.38 -3.30
C ASP A 272 -23.91 1.87 -3.12
N GLY A 273 -23.88 2.59 -4.24
CA GLY A 273 -23.61 4.02 -4.29
C GLY A 273 -22.89 4.42 -5.57
N PRO A 274 -22.70 5.72 -5.82
CA PRO A 274 -21.94 6.22 -6.97
C PRO A 274 -20.43 6.07 -6.73
N LEU A 275 -19.98 4.81 -6.65
CA LEU A 275 -18.60 4.42 -6.39
C LEU A 275 -18.07 3.54 -7.53
N ARG A 276 -16.75 3.34 -7.53
CA ARG A 276 -16.02 2.41 -8.40
C ARG A 276 -14.91 1.73 -7.61
N HIS A 277 -14.45 0.59 -8.07
CA HIS A 277 -13.25 -0.08 -7.57
C HIS A 277 -12.43 -0.61 -8.75
N ARG A 278 -11.21 -1.06 -8.50
CA ARG A 278 -10.43 -1.82 -9.49
C ARG A 278 -10.84 -3.30 -9.44
N GLU A 279 -10.94 -3.92 -10.61
CA GLU A 279 -11.31 -5.33 -10.76
C GLU A 279 -10.09 -6.26 -10.73
N ASP A 280 -8.87 -5.72 -10.86
CA ASP A 280 -7.64 -6.49 -11.03
C ASP A 280 -6.73 -6.55 -9.79
N ILE A 281 -7.17 -6.02 -8.65
CA ILE A 281 -6.42 -6.12 -7.38
C ILE A 281 -6.19 -7.60 -7.06
N ALA A 282 -4.92 -7.98 -6.90
CA ALA A 282 -4.47 -9.35 -6.64
C ALA A 282 -4.95 -10.39 -7.67
N LEU A 283 -5.36 -9.96 -8.87
CA LEU A 283 -5.78 -10.88 -9.93
C LEU A 283 -4.61 -11.81 -10.30
N GLY A 284 -4.86 -13.11 -10.43
CA GLY A 284 -3.82 -14.10 -10.69
C GLY A 284 -2.97 -13.79 -11.94
N GLU A 285 -3.57 -13.24 -12.99
CA GLU A 285 -2.83 -12.78 -14.17
C GLU A 285 -1.91 -11.59 -13.87
N HIS A 286 -2.36 -10.64 -13.04
CA HIS A 286 -1.56 -9.49 -12.62
C HIS A 286 -0.35 -9.94 -11.78
N VAL A 287 -0.58 -10.82 -10.80
CA VAL A 287 0.48 -11.42 -9.98
C VAL A 287 1.48 -12.19 -10.85
N LYS A 288 0.99 -12.98 -11.81
CA LYS A 288 1.83 -13.72 -12.76
C LYS A 288 2.72 -12.80 -13.59
N ARG A 289 2.19 -11.64 -14.05
CA ARG A 289 2.99 -10.65 -14.78
C ARG A 289 4.14 -10.10 -13.93
N SER A 290 3.92 -9.80 -12.64
CA SER A 290 4.99 -9.38 -11.74
C SER A 290 6.08 -10.47 -11.56
N ILE A 291 5.67 -11.74 -11.44
CA ILE A 291 6.62 -12.87 -11.34
C ILE A 291 7.46 -12.99 -12.64
N GLU A 292 6.81 -12.96 -13.79
CA GLU A 292 7.47 -13.08 -15.09
C GLU A 292 8.39 -11.89 -15.37
N HIS A 293 7.96 -10.68 -14.99
CA HIS A 293 8.76 -9.47 -15.09
C HIS A 293 10.04 -9.56 -14.25
N MET A 294 9.95 -9.95 -12.98
CA MET A 294 11.14 -10.11 -12.14
C MET A 294 12.07 -11.22 -12.65
N ARG A 295 11.54 -12.34 -13.15
CA ARG A 295 12.35 -13.39 -13.79
C ARG A 295 13.09 -12.87 -15.01
N ALA A 296 12.42 -12.09 -15.87
CA ALA A 296 13.02 -11.51 -17.06
C ALA A 296 14.13 -10.49 -16.70
N LEU A 297 13.87 -9.61 -15.72
CA LEU A 297 14.83 -8.62 -15.24
C LEU A 297 16.10 -9.30 -14.71
N ARG A 298 15.96 -10.34 -13.88
CA ARG A 298 17.10 -11.10 -13.33
C ARG A 298 17.88 -11.89 -14.38
N SER A 299 17.22 -12.34 -15.44
CA SER A 299 17.84 -13.11 -16.52
C SER A 299 18.55 -12.23 -17.57
N SER A 300 18.26 -10.93 -17.59
CA SER A 300 18.90 -10.00 -18.53
C SER A 300 20.38 -9.79 -18.18
N VAL A 301 21.27 -10.06 -19.15
CA VAL A 301 22.70 -9.77 -19.02
C VAL A 301 22.87 -8.25 -18.79
N PRO A 302 23.77 -7.81 -17.90
CA PRO A 302 24.07 -6.39 -17.76
C PRO A 302 24.44 -5.81 -19.13
N SER A 303 23.60 -4.90 -19.63
CA SER A 303 24.01 -4.00 -20.71
C SER A 303 25.08 -3.10 -20.12
N ASN A 304 26.35 -3.48 -20.29
CA ASN A 304 27.47 -2.58 -20.09
C ASN A 304 27.26 -1.41 -21.06
N ILE A 305 26.79 -0.29 -20.54
CA ILE A 305 26.87 1.02 -21.19
C ILE A 305 27.84 1.84 -20.34
#